data_AF-A0AA47EEQ0-F1
#
_entry.id   AF-A0AA47EEQ0-F1
#
_cell.length_a   1.000
_cell.length_b   1.000
_cell.length_c   1.000
_cell.angle_alpha   90.00
_cell.angle_beta   90.00
_cell.angle_gamma   90.00
#
_symmetry.space_group_name_H-M   'P 1'
#
loop_
_entity.id
_entity.type
_entity.pdbx_description
1 polymer ?
#
loop_
_entity_poly.entity_id
_entity_poly.type
_entity_poly.pdbx_seq_one_letter_code
_entity_poly.pdbx_strand_id
1 'polypeptide(L)'
;MFWDSVSQTIYRQAKKELRVTLSNNKKLSDVKAGIIKELRKMSNRDLINEKSELEMAILYKELHNIDNFMSLRFAYYALVLAIIVLLKGIDINQIRNQILWVLILLLVTFRYTSDTQKEQMLYYKFKLGCIDEILR
;
A
#
# COMPACT_ATOMS: atom_id res chain seq x y z
N MET A 1 -19.73 -1.17 10.64
CA MET A 1 -18.47 -0.55 11.09
C MET A 1 -17.24 -1.01 10.31
N PHE A 2 -16.97 -2.31 10.09
CA PHE A 2 -15.82 -2.76 9.27
C PHE A 2 -15.96 -2.40 7.77
N TRP A 3 -17.18 -2.52 7.22
CA TRP A 3 -17.49 -2.16 5.83
C TRP A 3 -17.38 -0.65 5.55
N ASP A 4 -17.51 0.20 6.57
CA ASP A 4 -17.39 1.65 6.45
C ASP A 4 -15.93 2.11 6.35
N SER A 5 -14.97 1.39 6.95
CA SER A 5 -13.55 1.73 6.82
C SER A 5 -13.00 1.26 5.47
N VAL A 6 -13.38 0.05 5.03
CA VAL A 6 -12.97 -0.53 3.75
C VAL A 6 -13.45 0.35 2.57
N SER A 7 -14.71 0.77 2.59
CA SER A 7 -15.27 1.66 1.58
C SER A 7 -14.58 3.03 1.55
N GLN A 8 -14.21 3.58 2.70
CA GLN A 8 -13.43 4.82 2.79
C GLN A 8 -12.01 4.70 2.22
N THR A 9 -11.34 3.58 2.48
CA THR A 9 -10.01 3.29 1.94
C THR A 9 -10.04 3.19 0.41
N ILE A 10 -11.00 2.42 -0.13
CA ILE A 10 -11.18 2.27 -1.59
C ILE A 10 -11.50 3.63 -2.22
N TYR A 11 -12.41 4.41 -1.63
CA TYR A 11 -12.74 5.76 -2.10
C TYR A 11 -11.51 6.67 -2.14
N ARG A 12 -10.68 6.64 -1.09
CA ARG A 12 -9.48 7.48 -0.98
C ARG A 12 -8.46 7.16 -2.07
N GLN A 13 -8.26 5.87 -2.38
CA GLN A 13 -7.34 5.45 -3.44
C GLN A 13 -7.93 5.74 -4.83
N ALA A 14 -9.21 5.43 -5.05
CA ALA A 14 -9.89 5.73 -6.31
C ALA A 14 -9.85 7.22 -6.66
N LYS A 15 -10.03 8.11 -5.66
CA LYS A 15 -9.94 9.57 -5.84
C LYS A 15 -8.52 10.03 -6.19
N LYS A 16 -7.49 9.40 -5.64
CA LYS A 16 -6.08 9.70 -5.94
C LYS A 16 -5.72 9.30 -7.37
N GLU A 17 -6.18 8.13 -7.82
CA GLU A 17 -5.81 7.55 -9.12
C GLU A 17 -6.62 8.15 -10.27
N LEU A 18 -7.95 8.17 -10.16
CA LEU A 18 -8.82 8.55 -11.27
C LEU A 18 -8.96 10.07 -11.46
N ARG A 19 -8.56 10.90 -10.49
CA ARG A 19 -8.78 12.38 -10.48
C ARG A 19 -10.24 12.81 -10.80
N VAL A 20 -11.20 11.89 -10.74
CA VAL A 20 -12.61 12.15 -11.07
C VAL A 20 -13.42 12.44 -9.82
N THR A 21 -14.44 13.28 -9.99
CA THR A 21 -15.52 13.59 -9.04
C THR A 21 -16.35 12.34 -8.75
N LEU A 22 -15.79 11.40 -7.97
CA LEU A 22 -16.57 10.35 -7.34
C LEU A 22 -17.64 11.03 -6.46
N SER A 23 -18.89 10.58 -6.57
CA SER A 23 -20.01 11.08 -5.76
C SER A 23 -19.60 11.21 -4.29
N ASN A 24 -20.02 12.30 -3.62
CA ASN A 24 -19.68 12.57 -2.21
C ASN A 24 -20.19 11.48 -1.24
N ASN A 25 -20.97 10.53 -1.74
CA ASN A 25 -21.47 9.40 -0.98
C ASN A 25 -20.44 8.28 -0.91
N LYS A 26 -19.98 7.97 0.31
CA LYS A 26 -18.91 6.98 0.58
C LYS A 26 -19.38 5.52 0.51
N LYS A 27 -20.59 5.25 0.00
CA LYS A 27 -21.12 3.90 -0.10
C LYS A 27 -20.35 3.11 -1.16
N LEU A 28 -19.98 1.88 -0.82
CA LEU A 28 -19.19 1.00 -1.69
C LEU A 28 -19.82 0.81 -3.09
N SER A 29 -21.16 0.75 -3.16
CA SER A 29 -21.93 0.66 -4.42
C SER A 29 -21.67 1.84 -5.35
N ASP A 30 -21.61 3.05 -4.79
CA ASP A 30 -21.51 4.29 -5.54
C ASP A 30 -20.07 4.49 -6.04
N VAL A 31 -19.10 4.07 -5.23
CA VAL A 31 -17.68 4.01 -5.62
C VAL A 31 -17.46 2.98 -6.73
N LYS A 32 -18.08 1.80 -6.61
CA LYS A 32 -18.04 0.75 -7.64
C LYS A 32 -18.58 1.25 -8.97
N ALA A 33 -19.78 1.84 -8.94
CA ALA A 33 -20.42 2.39 -10.14
C ALA A 33 -19.57 3.50 -10.79
N GLY A 34 -18.95 4.37 -9.97
CA GLY A 34 -18.04 5.40 -10.46
C GLY A 34 -16.80 4.83 -11.14
N ILE A 35 -16.17 3.80 -10.54
CA ILE A 35 -15.00 3.13 -11.13
C ILE A 35 -15.38 2.41 -12.43
N ILE A 36 -16.48 1.65 -12.43
CA ILE A 36 -16.96 0.94 -13.64
C ILE A 36 -17.27 1.93 -14.76
N LYS A 37 -17.87 3.08 -14.45
CA LYS A 37 -18.17 4.11 -15.45
C LYS A 37 -16.91 4.61 -16.16
N GLU A 38 -15.81 4.80 -15.43
CA GLU A 38 -14.54 5.23 -16.05
C GLU A 38 -13.82 4.10 -16.75
N LEU A 39 -13.85 2.88 -16.20
CA LEU A 39 -13.30 1.70 -16.84
C LEU A 39 -14.01 1.38 -18.17
N ARG A 40 -15.33 1.61 -18.27
CA ARG A 40 -16.10 1.45 -19.52
C ARG A 40 -15.73 2.44 -20.62
N LYS A 41 -15.01 3.53 -20.30
CA LYS A 41 -14.48 4.44 -21.34
C LYS A 41 -13.26 3.87 -22.05
N MET A 42 -12.61 2.87 -21.47
CA MET A 42 -11.47 2.18 -22.07
C MET A 42 -11.95 1.11 -23.06
N SER A 43 -11.14 0.80 -24.07
CA SER A 43 -11.47 -0.29 -25.00
C SER A 43 -11.34 -1.65 -24.31
N ASN A 44 -12.00 -2.68 -24.84
CA ASN A 44 -11.86 -4.06 -24.31
C ASN A 44 -10.40 -4.53 -24.32
N ARG A 45 -9.60 -4.09 -25.29
CA ARG A 45 -8.17 -4.42 -25.36
C ARG A 45 -7.39 -3.77 -24.23
N ASP A 46 -7.68 -2.50 -23.95
CA ASP A 46 -7.04 -1.74 -22.87
C ASP A 46 -7.45 -2.28 -21.49
N LEU A 47 -8.71 -2.71 -21.33
CA LEU A 47 -9.19 -3.38 -20.12
C LEU A 47 -8.45 -4.69 -19.82
N ILE A 48 -8.15 -5.48 -20.86
CA ILE A 48 -7.39 -6.73 -20.70
C ILE A 48 -5.93 -6.43 -20.32
N ASN A 49 -5.32 -5.42 -20.94
CA ASN A 49 -3.96 -5.00 -20.59
C ASN A 49 -3.90 -4.48 -19.15
N GLU A 50 -4.81 -3.59 -18.77
CA GLU A 50 -4.94 -3.04 -17.41
C GLU A 50 -5.14 -4.16 -16.38
N LYS A 51 -5.96 -5.17 -16.70
CA LYS A 51 -6.13 -6.36 -15.85
C LYS A 51 -4.79 -7.09 -15.65
N SER A 52 -4.06 -7.35 -16.74
CA SER A 52 -2.77 -8.05 -16.66
C SER A 52 -1.73 -7.26 -15.86
N GLU A 53 -1.69 -5.94 -16.03
CA GLU A 53 -0.82 -5.06 -15.23
C GLU A 53 -1.19 -5.07 -13.75
N LEU A 54 -2.49 -5.03 -13.42
CA LEU A 54 -2.99 -5.13 -12.05
C LEU A 54 -2.65 -6.48 -11.40
N GLU A 55 -2.82 -7.58 -12.13
CA GLU A 55 -2.44 -8.92 -11.65
C GLU A 55 -0.96 -9.00 -11.35
N MET A 56 -0.10 -8.50 -12.24
CA MET A 56 1.34 -8.42 -12.01
C MET A 56 1.68 -7.51 -10.83
N ALA A 57 1.01 -6.37 -10.68
CA ALA A 57 1.23 -5.45 -9.56
C ALA A 57 0.81 -6.06 -8.21
N ILE A 58 -0.29 -6.83 -8.17
CA ILE A 58 -0.72 -7.58 -6.98
C ILE A 58 0.31 -8.64 -6.63
N LEU A 59 0.73 -9.46 -7.60
CA LEU A 59 1.75 -10.49 -7.38
C LEU A 59 3.06 -9.90 -6.89
N TYR A 60 3.52 -8.80 -7.50
CA TYR A 60 4.72 -8.10 -7.06
C TYR A 60 4.60 -7.59 -5.62
N LYS A 61 3.47 -6.99 -5.25
CA LYS A 61 3.23 -6.50 -3.88
C LYS A 61 3.09 -7.65 -2.87
N GLU A 62 2.52 -8.78 -3.25
CA GLU A 62 2.47 -9.99 -2.42
C GLU A 62 3.87 -10.56 -2.19
N LEU A 63 4.69 -10.63 -3.24
CA LEU A 63 6.08 -11.10 -3.14
C LEU A 63 6.93 -10.17 -2.28
N HIS A 64 6.78 -8.85 -2.45
CA HIS A 64 7.52 -7.83 -1.71
C HIS A 64 6.80 -7.37 -0.43
N ASN A 65 5.84 -8.16 0.06
CA ASN A 65 5.08 -7.79 1.25
C ASN A 65 6.03 -7.44 2.39
N ILE A 66 5.85 -6.23 2.91
CA ILE A 66 6.72 -5.65 3.90
C ILE A 66 6.77 -6.51 5.17
N ASP A 67 5.67 -7.17 5.50
CA ASP A 67 5.56 -8.02 6.68
C ASP A 67 6.43 -9.31 6.56
N ASN A 68 6.63 -9.84 5.35
CA ASN A 68 7.36 -11.11 5.12
C ASN A 68 8.88 -11.01 5.36
N PHE A 69 9.47 -9.81 5.19
CA PHE A 69 10.92 -9.58 5.32
C PHE A 69 11.28 -8.67 6.49
N MET A 70 10.37 -8.51 7.45
CA MET A 70 10.56 -7.69 8.65
C MET A 70 11.85 -8.03 9.39
N SER A 71 12.03 -9.31 9.70
CA SER A 71 13.20 -9.81 10.43
C SER A 71 14.51 -9.51 9.70
N LEU A 72 14.54 -9.75 8.39
CA LEU A 72 15.70 -9.50 7.55
C LEU A 72 16.06 -8.00 7.50
N ARG A 73 15.06 -7.12 7.38
CA ARG A 73 15.28 -5.67 7.35
C ARG A 73 15.75 -5.13 8.70
N PHE A 74 15.18 -5.61 9.81
CA PHE A 74 15.68 -5.25 11.15
C PHE A 74 17.12 -5.72 11.37
N ALA A 75 17.46 -6.94 10.94
CA ALA A 75 18.82 -7.44 11.01
C ALA A 75 19.79 -6.56 10.20
N TYR A 76 19.40 -6.14 8.99
CA TYR A 76 20.19 -5.22 8.18
C TYR A 76 20.38 -3.86 8.87
N TYR A 77 19.32 -3.25 9.40
CA TYR A 77 19.42 -1.96 10.10
C TYR A 77 20.27 -2.05 11.37
N ALA A 78 20.14 -3.13 12.15
CA ALA A 78 20.96 -3.37 13.34
C ALA A 78 22.44 -3.53 12.97
N LEU A 79 22.74 -4.24 11.88
CA LEU A 79 24.10 -4.43 11.39
C LEU A 79 24.73 -3.11 10.92
N VAL A 80 23.99 -2.29 10.17
CA VAL A 80 24.46 -0.96 9.75
C VAL A 80 24.72 -0.06 10.96
N LEU A 81 23.83 -0.06 11.95
CA LEU A 81 24.03 0.67 13.21
C LEU A 81 25.28 0.19 13.94
N ALA A 82 25.50 -1.12 14.06
CA ALA A 82 26.67 -1.68 14.71
C ALA A 82 27.97 -1.24 14.02
N ILE A 83 28.01 -1.26 12.68
CA ILE A 83 29.17 -0.78 11.91
C ILE A 83 29.45 0.71 12.19
N ILE A 84 28.41 1.55 12.24
CA ILE A 84 28.57 2.99 12.53
C ILE A 84 29.13 3.22 13.94
N VAL A 85 28.65 2.48 14.93
CA VAL A 85 29.13 2.57 16.32
C VAL A 85 30.60 2.15 16.41
N LEU A 86 30.97 1.06 15.76
CA LEU A 86 32.35 0.57 15.70
C LEU A 86 33.30 1.58 15.03
N LEU A 87 32.91 2.14 13.89
CA LEU A 87 33.75 3.09 13.15
C LEU A 87 33.98 4.41 13.89
N LYS A 88 32.99 4.90 14.63
CA LYS A 88 33.11 6.16 15.36
C LYS A 88 33.64 6.01 16.79
N GLY A 89 33.80 4.78 17.29
CA GLY A 89 34.25 4.51 18.67
C GLY A 89 33.33 5.14 19.73
N ILE A 90 32.04 5.28 19.42
CA ILE A 90 31.09 5.98 20.28
C ILE A 90 30.62 5.06 21.41
N ASP A 91 30.65 5.55 22.64
CA ASP A 91 30.02 4.86 23.77
C ASP A 91 28.50 4.81 23.58
N ILE A 92 27.96 3.58 23.57
CA ILE A 92 26.54 3.29 23.43
C ILE A 92 25.69 4.08 24.44
N ASN A 93 26.22 4.33 25.64
CA ASN A 93 25.49 5.08 26.67
C ASN A 93 25.22 6.53 26.26
N GLN A 94 26.09 7.15 25.46
CA GLN A 94 25.93 8.53 25.00
C GLN A 94 24.87 8.65 23.88
N ILE A 95 24.69 7.59 23.09
CA ILE A 95 23.78 7.59 21.93
C ILE A 95 22.50 6.78 22.16
N ARG A 96 22.34 6.14 23.32
CA ARG A 96 21.19 5.29 23.67
C ARG A 96 19.85 5.95 23.37
N ASN A 97 19.68 7.22 23.76
CA ASN A 97 18.43 7.95 23.54
C ASN A 97 18.20 8.22 22.03
N GLN A 98 19.25 8.51 21.27
CA GLN A 98 19.15 8.74 19.82
C GLN A 98 18.81 7.44 19.08
N ILE A 99 19.41 6.31 19.49
CA ILE A 99 19.08 4.98 18.96
C ILE A 99 17.60 4.65 19.22
N LEU A 100 17.11 4.90 20.44
CA LEU A 100 15.69 4.69 20.79
C LEU A 100 14.77 5.54 19.91
N TRP A 101 15.09 6.82 19.70
CA TRP A 101 14.31 7.69 18.80
C TRP A 101 14.31 7.19 17.35
N VAL A 102 15.46 6.76 16.83
CA VAL A 102 15.57 6.17 15.49
C VAL A 102 14.73 4.92 15.38
N LEU A 103 14.74 4.06 16.40
CA LEU A 103 13.95 2.82 16.42
C LEU A 103 12.44 3.13 16.40
N ILE A 104 11.99 4.10 17.21
CA ILE A 104 10.59 4.55 17.22
C ILE A 104 10.18 5.09 15.85
N LEU A 105 11.01 5.92 15.23
CA LEU A 105 10.74 6.49 13.91
C LEU A 105 10.66 5.38 12.85
N LEU A 106 11.55 4.39 12.90
CA LEU A 106 11.52 3.20 12.05
C LEU A 106 10.20 2.44 12.23
N LEU A 107 9.78 2.18 13.47
CA LEU A 107 8.53 1.45 13.77
C LEU A 107 7.29 2.19 13.26
N VAL A 108 7.23 3.51 13.45
CA VAL A 108 6.13 4.34 12.95
C VAL A 108 6.08 4.33 11.43
N THR A 109 7.23 4.53 10.78
CA THR A 109 7.34 4.51 9.32
C THR A 109 6.96 3.15 8.75
N PHE A 110 7.40 2.08 9.41
CA PHE A 110 7.06 0.72 9.04
C PHE A 110 5.56 0.47 9.12
N ARG A 111 4.92 0.82 10.24
CA ARG A 111 3.48 0.67 10.43
C ARG A 111 2.71 1.42 9.36
N TYR A 112 3.06 2.69 9.11
CA TYR A 112 2.44 3.48 8.06
C TYR A 112 2.61 2.86 6.67
N THR A 113 3.78 2.32 6.37
CA THR A 113 4.04 1.68 5.08
C THR A 113 3.28 0.35 4.94
N SER A 114 3.20 -0.47 5.99
CA SER A 114 2.41 -1.71 6.00
C SER A 114 0.92 -1.41 5.80
N ASP A 115 0.38 -0.42 6.52
CA ASP A 115 -1.02 0.00 6.38
C ASP A 115 -1.31 0.50 4.96
N THR A 116 -0.48 1.38 4.41
CA THR A 116 -0.66 1.88 3.03
C THR A 116 -0.55 0.80 1.97
N GLN A 117 0.32 -0.20 2.14
CA GLN A 117 0.39 -1.35 1.24
C GLN A 117 -0.89 -2.20 1.30
N LYS A 118 -1.44 -2.44 2.50
CA LYS A 118 -2.71 -3.16 2.68
C LYS A 118 -3.87 -2.41 2.03
N GLU A 119 -3.93 -1.10 2.21
CA GLU A 119 -4.95 -0.24 1.57
C GLU A 119 -4.88 -0.31 0.04
N GLN A 120 -3.68 -0.20 -0.55
CA GLN A 120 -3.48 -0.28 -1.99
C GLN A 120 -3.85 -1.64 -2.55
N MET A 121 -3.47 -2.71 -1.85
CA MET A 121 -3.73 -4.07 -2.28
C MET A 121 -5.23 -4.38 -2.27
N LEU A 122 -5.95 -3.87 -1.27
CA LEU A 122 -7.40 -3.97 -1.19
C LEU A 122 -8.08 -3.20 -2.34
N TYR A 123 -7.57 -2.02 -2.68
CA TYR A 123 -8.05 -1.27 -3.85
C TYR A 123 -7.79 -2.00 -5.18
N TYR A 124 -6.60 -2.56 -5.40
CA TYR A 124 -6.28 -3.31 -6.62
C TYR A 124 -7.16 -4.55 -6.80
N LYS A 125 -7.39 -5.32 -5.72
CA LYS A 125 -8.32 -6.45 -5.75
C LYS A 125 -9.75 -6.00 -6.09
N PHE A 126 -10.18 -4.86 -5.56
CA PHE A 126 -11.49 -4.27 -5.87
C PHE A 126 -11.60 -3.80 -7.33
N LYS A 127 -10.59 -3.12 -7.86
CA LYS A 127 -10.52 -2.65 -9.25
C LYS A 127 -10.53 -3.82 -10.22
N LEU A 128 -9.76 -4.88 -9.93
CA LEU A 128 -9.72 -6.10 -10.73
C LEU A 128 -11.09 -6.78 -10.79
N GLY A 129 -11.80 -6.88 -9.66
CA GLY A 129 -13.18 -7.38 -9.63
C GLY A 129 -14.17 -6.53 -10.45
N CYS A 130 -13.95 -5.22 -10.55
CA CYS A 130 -14.75 -4.35 -11.42
C CYS A 130 -14.44 -4.58 -12.91
N ILE A 131 -13.17 -4.82 -13.27
CA ILE A 131 -12.78 -5.14 -14.66
C ILE A 131 -13.38 -6.49 -15.07
N ASP A 132 -13.32 -7.49 -14.19
CA ASP A 132 -13.91 -8.82 -14.44
C ASP A 132 -15.42 -8.75 -14.69
N GLU A 133 -16.14 -7.88 -13.98
CA GLU A 133 -17.57 -7.67 -14.19
C GLU A 133 -17.91 -6.94 -15.50
N ILE A 134 -16.97 -6.17 -16.07
CA ILE A 134 -17.14 -5.52 -17.38
C ILE A 134 -16.84 -6.48 -18.53
N LEU A 135 -15.84 -7.36 -18.35
CA LEU A 135 -15.40 -8.31 -19.38
C LEU A 135 -16.25 -9.60 -19.44
N ARG A 136 -17.15 -9.81 -18.47
CA ARG A 136 -18.09 -10.93 -18.41
C ARG A 136 -19.38 -10.63 -19.15
#